data_AF-A0A124FT76-F1
#
_entry.id   AF-A0A124FT76-F1
#
_cell.length_a   1.000
_cell.length_b   1.000
_cell.length_c   1.000
_cell.angle_alpha   90.00
_cell.angle_beta   90.00
_cell.angle_gamma   90.00
#
_symmetry.space_group_name_H-M   'P 1'
#
loop_
_entity.id
_entity.type
_entity.pdbx_description
1 polymer ?
#
loop_
_entity_poly.entity_id
_entity_poly.type
_entity_poly.pdbx_seq_one_letter_code
_entity_poly.pdbx_strand_id
1 'polypeptide(L)'
;MLKIILIALVLVIAIAAAVVLTIFYSRKAEIEKLKQKYRRLTFMSPNAADETLRLQIIKLKNKQPGRTEKWYIEKAIYDLERNRR
;
A
#
# COMPACT_ATOMS: atom_id res chain seq x y z
N MET A 1 32.18 2.74 -30.83
CA MET A 1 31.25 3.76 -30.28
C MET A 1 29.82 3.25 -30.14
N LEU A 2 29.18 2.75 -31.21
CA LEU A 2 27.78 2.28 -31.15
C LEU A 2 27.53 1.19 -30.08
N LYS A 3 28.43 0.20 -29.96
CA LYS A 3 28.33 -0.86 -28.92
C LYS A 3 28.38 -0.32 -27.49
N ILE A 4 29.22 0.69 -27.24
CA ILE A 4 29.36 1.31 -25.90
C ILE A 4 28.09 2.07 -25.55
N ILE A 5 27.51 2.79 -26.51
CA ILE A 5 26.25 3.52 -26.35
C ILE A 5 25.11 2.55 -26.04
N LEU A 6 25.03 1.42 -26.75
CA LEU A 6 24.05 0.36 -26.49
C LEU A 6 24.17 -0.23 -25.08
N ILE A 7 25.39 -0.54 -24.63
CA ILE A 7 25.65 -1.06 -23.28
C ILE A 7 25.22 -0.03 -22.23
N ALA A 8 25.59 1.25 -22.41
CA ALA A 8 25.21 2.32 -21.51
C ALA A 8 23.68 2.48 -21.43
N LEU A 9 22.98 2.42 -22.56
CA LEU A 9 21.51 2.51 -22.60
C LEU A 9 20.85 1.35 -21.81
N VAL A 10 21.33 0.12 -22.02
CA VAL A 10 20.81 -1.06 -21.30
C VAL A 10 21.04 -0.93 -19.80
N LEU A 11 22.21 -0.45 -19.37
CA LEU A 11 22.51 -0.20 -17.96
C LEU A 11 21.56 0.82 -17.35
N VAL A 12 21.29 1.93 -18.04
CA VAL A 12 20.34 2.96 -17.56
C VAL A 12 18.94 2.38 -17.39
N ILE A 13 18.46 1.60 -18.36
CA ILE A 13 17.14 0.95 -18.29
C ILE A 13 17.09 -0.06 -17.14
N ALA A 14 18.13 -0.86 -16.96
CA ALA A 14 18.21 -1.85 -15.89
C ALA A 14 18.17 -1.19 -14.50
N ILE A 15 18.91 -0.08 -14.32
CA ILE A 15 18.91 0.70 -13.08
C ILE A 15 17.52 1.31 -12.82
N ALA A 16 16.90 1.92 -13.85
CA ALA A 16 15.57 2.49 -13.71
C ALA A 16 14.53 1.43 -13.32
N ALA A 17 14.58 0.25 -13.95
CA ALA A 17 13.71 -0.87 -13.61
C ALA A 17 13.92 -1.35 -12.16
N ALA A 18 15.17 -1.47 -11.72
CA ALA A 18 15.49 -1.84 -10.34
C ALA A 18 14.91 -0.85 -9.33
N VAL A 19 15.05 0.45 -9.57
CA VAL A 19 14.49 1.50 -8.68
C VAL A 19 12.97 1.39 -8.61
N VAL A 20 12.28 1.25 -9.75
CA VAL A 20 10.82 1.10 -9.78
C VAL A 20 10.37 -0.14 -9.01
N LEU A 21 11.06 -1.26 -9.17
CA LEU A 21 10.77 -2.49 -8.44
C LEU A 21 10.93 -2.28 -6.93
N THR A 22 12.04 -1.68 -6.48
CA THR A 22 12.28 -1.43 -5.05
C THR A 22 11.19 -0.55 -4.43
N ILE A 23 10.75 0.50 -5.13
CA ILE A 23 9.66 1.38 -4.65
C ILE A 23 8.36 0.58 -4.54
N PHE A 24 8.04 -0.24 -5.55
CA PHE A 24 6.81 -1.02 -5.57
C PHE A 24 6.76 -2.07 -4.45
N TYR A 25 7.85 -2.80 -4.23
CA TYR A 25 7.95 -3.78 -3.14
C TYR A 25 7.87 -3.12 -1.76
N SER A 26 8.52 -1.97 -1.58
CA SER A 26 8.48 -1.22 -0.32
C SER A 26 7.05 -0.75 0.02
N ARG A 27 6.32 -0.23 -0.97
CA ARG A 27 4.91 0.17 -0.81
C ARG A 27 4.01 -1.01 -0.45
N LYS A 28 4.18 -2.16 -1.11
CA LYS A 28 3.42 -3.37 -0.77
C LYS A 28 3.65 -3.82 0.68
N ALA A 29 4.91 -3.83 1.13
CA ALA A 29 5.24 -4.19 2.51
C ALA A 29 4.61 -3.23 3.52
N GLU A 30 4.58 -1.94 3.21
CA GLU A 30 3.92 -0.92 4.05
C GLU A 30 2.41 -1.15 4.15
N ILE A 31 1.72 -1.40 3.03
CA ILE A 31 0.30 -1.70 3.03
C ILE A 31 -0.01 -2.96 3.84
N GLU A 32 0.81 -4.02 3.73
CA GLU A 32 0.58 -5.25 4.49
C GLU A 32 0.77 -5.02 6.00
N LYS A 33 1.76 -4.22 6.40
CA LYS A 33 1.93 -3.82 7.81
C LYS A 33 0.70 -3.09 8.35
N LEU A 34 0.10 -2.19 7.56
CA LEU A 34 -1.12 -1.49 7.93
C LEU A 34 -2.31 -2.46 8.05
N LYS A 35 -2.49 -3.37 7.10
CA LYS A 35 -3.53 -4.42 7.19
C LYS A 35 -3.34 -5.28 8.44
N GLN A 36 -2.11 -5.68 8.75
CA GLN A 36 -1.81 -6.43 9.96
C GLN A 36 -2.10 -5.62 11.24
N LYS A 37 -1.85 -4.30 11.25
CA LYS A 37 -2.24 -3.42 12.37
C LYS A 37 -3.76 -3.38 12.51
N TYR A 38 -4.49 -3.22 11.41
CA TYR A 38 -5.95 -3.22 11.40
C TYR A 38 -6.52 -4.54 11.95
N ARG A 39 -6.03 -5.70 11.47
CA ARG A 39 -6.45 -7.04 11.97
C ARG A 39 -6.28 -7.16 13.49
N ARG A 40 -5.13 -6.70 14.02
CA ARG A 40 -4.86 -6.70 15.47
C ARG A 40 -5.83 -5.80 16.25
N LEU A 41 -6.29 -4.72 15.64
CA LEU A 41 -7.25 -3.79 16.24
C LEU A 41 -8.71 -4.25 16.13
N THR A 42 -9.07 -5.24 15.32
CA THR A 42 -10.47 -5.68 15.23
C THR A 42 -10.77 -6.94 16.05
N PHE A 43 -9.74 -7.71 16.44
CA PHE A 43 -9.87 -9.03 17.08
C PHE A 43 -10.68 -10.04 16.26
N MET A 44 -10.84 -9.79 14.96
CA MET A 44 -11.53 -10.70 14.02
C MET A 44 -10.53 -11.69 13.41
N SER A 45 -11.05 -12.75 12.79
CA SER A 45 -10.23 -13.60 11.92
C SER A 45 -9.65 -12.78 10.75
N PRO A 46 -8.48 -13.14 10.20
CA PRO A 46 -7.82 -12.37 9.14
C PRO A 46 -8.75 -12.08 7.95
N ASN A 47 -9.51 -13.09 7.49
CA ASN A 47 -10.42 -12.94 6.34
C ASN A 47 -11.59 -11.98 6.65
N ALA A 48 -12.18 -12.08 7.84
CA ALA A 48 -13.28 -11.20 8.24
C ALA A 48 -12.80 -9.75 8.44
N ALA A 49 -11.62 -9.56 9.02
CA ALA A 49 -10.99 -8.26 9.17
C ALA A 49 -10.70 -7.62 7.80
N ASP A 50 -10.16 -8.38 6.85
CA ASP A 50 -9.84 -7.89 5.51
C ASP A 50 -11.09 -7.50 4.73
N GLU A 51 -12.15 -8.30 4.80
CA GLU A 51 -13.42 -7.97 4.14
C GLU A 51 -14.06 -6.74 4.77
N THR A 52 -14.03 -6.62 6.11
CA THR A 52 -14.51 -5.43 6.82
C THR A 52 -13.73 -4.18 6.41
N LEU A 53 -12.39 -4.29 6.36
CA LEU A 53 -11.52 -3.21 5.90
C LEU A 53 -11.85 -2.80 4.47
N ARG A 54 -12.06 -3.77 3.56
CA ARG A 54 -12.47 -3.53 2.17
C ARG A 54 -13.75 -2.71 2.09
N LEU A 55 -14.78 -3.10 2.85
CA LEU A 55 -16.06 -2.38 2.90
C LEU A 55 -15.90 -0.97 3.47
N GLN A 56 -15.08 -0.77 4.50
CA GLN A 56 -14.78 0.55 5.04
C GLN A 56 -14.05 1.43 4.02
N ILE A 57 -13.06 0.90 3.33
CA ILE A 57 -12.33 1.62 2.26
C ILE A 57 -13.29 2.03 1.15
N ILE A 58 -14.22 1.17 0.72
CA ILE A 58 -15.23 1.51 -0.28
C ILE A 58 -16.09 2.70 0.20
N LYS A 59 -16.57 2.64 1.45
CA LYS A 59 -17.35 3.75 2.04
C LYS A 59 -16.53 5.04 2.13
N LEU A 60 -15.26 4.96 2.51
CA LEU A 60 -14.35 6.11 2.58
C LEU A 60 -14.05 6.68 1.20
N LYS A 61 -13.83 5.85 0.18
CA LYS A 61 -13.62 6.27 -1.22
C LYS A 61 -14.82 7.04 -1.75
N ASN A 62 -16.03 6.58 -1.44
CA ASN A 62 -17.26 7.28 -1.86
C ASN A 62 -17.40 8.66 -1.17
N LYS A 63 -16.95 8.79 0.08
CA LYS A 63 -17.00 10.04 0.84
C LYS A 63 -15.86 11.00 0.51
N GLN A 64 -14.66 10.47 0.26
CA GLN A 64 -13.42 11.22 0.04
C GLN A 64 -12.62 10.58 -1.10
N PRO A 65 -13.02 10.79 -2.36
CA PRO A 65 -12.35 10.20 -3.50
C PRO A 65 -10.94 10.80 -3.71
N GLY A 66 -10.11 10.09 -4.49
CA GLY A 66 -8.78 10.57 -4.91
C GLY A 66 -7.65 10.39 -3.88
N ARG A 67 -7.92 9.82 -2.70
CA ARG A 67 -6.86 9.47 -1.73
C ARG A 67 -6.17 8.15 -2.08
N THR A 68 -4.96 7.95 -1.55
CA THR A 68 -4.18 6.72 -1.73
C THR A 68 -4.76 5.57 -0.90
N GLU A 69 -4.50 4.32 -1.30
CA GLU A 69 -4.89 3.14 -0.51
C GLU A 69 -4.38 3.21 0.94
N LYS A 70 -3.11 3.60 1.09
CA LYS A 70 -2.47 3.84 2.39
C LYS A 70 -3.32 4.76 3.28
N TRP A 71 -3.71 5.91 2.75
CA TRP A 71 -4.50 6.90 3.49
C TRP A 71 -5.83 6.33 3.98
N TYR A 72 -6.54 5.54 3.15
CA TYR A 72 -7.81 4.94 3.57
C TYR A 72 -7.64 3.91 4.69
N ILE A 73 -6.59 3.09 4.63
CA ILE A 73 -6.31 2.10 5.68
C ILE A 73 -5.91 2.82 6.97
N GLU A 74 -5.06 3.84 6.90
CA GLU A 74 -4.68 4.68 8.06
C GLU A 74 -5.90 5.36 8.68
N LYS A 75 -6.82 5.86 7.84
CA LYS A 75 -8.05 6.48 8.33
C LYS A 75 -8.95 5.48 9.04
N ALA A 76 -9.12 4.28 8.50
CA ALA A 76 -9.88 3.20 9.12
C ALA A 76 -9.27 2.79 10.48
N ILE A 77 -7.95 2.67 10.56
CA ILE A 77 -7.22 2.41 11.81
C ILE A 77 -7.45 3.53 12.82
N TYR A 78 -7.32 4.80 12.40
CA TYR A 78 -7.53 5.95 13.26
C TYR A 78 -8.94 5.97 13.86
N ASP A 79 -9.97 5.69 13.05
CA ASP A 79 -11.36 5.67 13.53
C ASP A 79 -11.60 4.50 14.51
N LEU A 80 -10.97 3.34 14.30
CA LEU A 80 -11.00 2.22 15.26
C LEU A 80 -10.32 2.58 16.59
N GLU A 81 -9.14 3.19 16.54
CA GLU A 81 -8.39 3.61 17.73
C GLU A 81 -9.15 4.71 18.50
N ARG A 82 -9.79 5.63 17.78
CA ARG A 82 -10.59 6.70 18.38
C ARG A 82 -11.79 6.17 19.13
N ASN A 83 -12.52 5.20 18.58
CA ASN A 83 -13.71 4.62 19.24
C ASN A 83 -13.36 3.78 20.48
N ARG A 84 -12.07 3.44 20.66
CA ARG A 84 -11.57 2.69 21.81
C ARG A 84 -11.07 3.57 22.95
N ARG A 85 -10.87 4.86 22.69
CA ARG A 85 -10.53 5.87 23.71
C ARG A 85 -11.80 6.48 24.27
#